data_AF-A0A940HMU2-F1
#
_entry.id   AF-A0A940HMU2-F1
#
_cell.length_a   1.000
_cell.length_b   1.000
_cell.length_c   1.000
_cell.angle_alpha   90.00
_cell.angle_beta   90.00
_cell.angle_gamma   90.00
#
_symmetry.space_group_name_H-M   'P 1'
#
loop_
_entity.id
_entity.type
_entity.pdbx_description
1 polymer ?
#
loop_
_entity_poly.entity_id
_entity_poly.type
_entity_poly.pdbx_seq_one_letter_code
_entity_poly.pdbx_strand_id
1 'polypeptide(L)'
;LERIVADQRKIIEEVTGRPAHQTPQLWALYKEVQDYYDKGMRVPDDVTLLLCDDNWGNIRRLPLPGSPKRKGGYGIYYHFDYVGGPRNYKWINTNPLPRVWEQMHLAWEHGVDQIWIVNVGDLKPMELPVSFFLDYAWNPNRIGPDGIRHYTEQWAAAQFGDTFKKEIATLLAGYTKITGRCKPELLNEGTYQLYPRKEFQSVVDTLQQLQQLAEQIARQLPAQYQDAYFQLVLHPVKAVTNLHEMYYYTALNHDAYAHKWEQANEYADSVKSKYLADSLISVEYHQVNHGKWDHMMSQTHIGYKYWQQPPFNTMPRVSYLLPSEMKENDHIDTIGYTAAGMIPKNRKENCFYQFSDHISMEAAHYTYAVNSQGIQWAILPDHGRTGDAITSFPVKAKRQSPGGNAPRLSYDFYLKRTDSLELSIHCSPTLNIYHSPEGLQFAVSIDDEVPEIISLNKEDSDQQAWNKWVASNIIIKRTKRYIGSPGKHTLHFWMVDPAVVLQKLELYSSGANPGYLGFPETINR
;
A
#
# COMPACT_ATOMS: atom_id res chain seq x y z
N LEU A 1 -7.56 7.96 -34.52
CA LEU A 1 -6.46 7.04 -34.17
C LEU A 1 -6.29 5.94 -35.21
N GLU A 2 -7.35 5.24 -35.62
CA GLU A 2 -7.27 4.13 -36.60
C GLU A 2 -6.55 4.51 -37.91
N ARG A 3 -6.84 5.69 -38.48
CA ARG A 3 -6.13 6.21 -39.67
C ARG A 3 -4.62 6.39 -39.43
N ILE A 4 -4.23 6.95 -38.28
CA ILE A 4 -2.82 7.17 -37.94
C ILE A 4 -2.08 5.83 -37.91
N VAL A 5 -2.71 4.80 -37.32
CA VAL A 5 -2.11 3.45 -37.24
C VAL A 5 -2.03 2.78 -38.61
N ALA A 6 -3.04 2.96 -39.47
CA ALA A 6 -2.97 2.49 -40.85
C ALA A 6 -1.80 3.14 -41.62
N ASP A 7 -1.65 4.46 -41.50
CA ASP A 7 -0.57 5.21 -42.15
C ASP A 7 0.81 4.78 -41.62
N GLN A 8 0.94 4.60 -40.29
CA GLN A 8 2.17 4.09 -39.65
C GLN A 8 2.56 2.70 -40.16
N ARG A 9 1.59 1.79 -40.32
CA ARG A 9 1.87 0.43 -40.83
C ARG A 9 2.33 0.45 -42.28
N LYS A 10 1.74 1.31 -43.12
CA LYS A 10 2.20 1.52 -44.49
C LYS A 10 3.65 2.00 -44.52
N ILE A 11 3.99 2.95 -43.65
CA ILE A 11 5.38 3.45 -43.53
C ILE A 11 6.33 2.34 -43.10
N ILE A 12 5.94 1.48 -42.14
CA ILE A 12 6.75 0.33 -41.73
C ILE A 12 7.03 -0.60 -42.92
N GLU A 13 6.02 -0.89 -43.73
CA GLU A 13 6.17 -1.75 -44.91
C GLU A 13 7.07 -1.12 -45.97
N GLU A 14 6.86 0.16 -46.29
CA GLU A 14 7.64 0.91 -47.27
C GLU A 14 9.12 1.02 -46.86
N VAL A 15 9.40 1.27 -45.58
CA VAL A 15 10.78 1.48 -45.08
C VAL A 15 11.52 0.17 -44.84
N THR A 16 10.85 -0.82 -44.24
CA THR A 16 11.52 -2.09 -43.88
C THR A 16 11.57 -3.10 -45.03
N GLY A 17 10.72 -2.93 -46.05
CA GLY A 17 10.53 -3.90 -47.12
C GLY A 17 9.91 -5.23 -46.65
N ARG A 18 9.39 -5.28 -45.41
CA ARG A 18 8.74 -6.46 -44.81
C ARG A 18 7.28 -6.15 -44.50
N PRO A 19 6.37 -7.14 -44.55
CA PRO A 19 5.00 -6.94 -44.12
C PRO A 19 4.93 -6.41 -42.68
N ALA A 20 4.02 -5.48 -42.38
CA ALA A 20 3.94 -4.88 -41.05
C ALA A 20 3.73 -5.95 -39.97
N HIS A 21 2.91 -6.97 -40.25
CA HIS A 21 2.62 -8.06 -39.30
C HIS A 21 3.81 -8.96 -38.95
N GLN A 22 4.96 -8.80 -39.63
CA GLN A 22 6.22 -9.50 -39.31
C GLN A 22 7.22 -8.59 -38.58
N THR A 23 6.86 -7.34 -38.33
CA THR A 23 7.69 -6.35 -37.64
C THR A 23 7.09 -6.07 -36.26
N PRO A 24 7.83 -6.29 -35.15
CA PRO A 24 7.34 -6.04 -33.80
C PRO A 24 6.83 -4.61 -33.63
N GLN A 25 5.62 -4.49 -33.12
CA GLN A 25 4.92 -3.22 -32.91
C GLN A 25 4.23 -3.28 -31.56
N LEU A 26 4.14 -2.12 -30.92
CA LEU A 26 3.47 -1.95 -29.65
C LEU A 26 2.55 -0.73 -29.71
N TRP A 27 1.37 -0.87 -29.10
CA TRP A 27 0.48 0.26 -28.85
C TRP A 27 0.12 0.31 -27.37
N ALA A 28 0.53 1.39 -26.70
CA ALA A 28 0.14 1.69 -25.34
C ALA A 28 -1.30 2.20 -25.25
N LEU A 29 -2.14 1.47 -24.51
CA LEU A 29 -3.48 1.92 -24.13
C LEU A 29 -3.36 2.75 -22.85
N TYR A 30 -2.79 3.95 -23.00
CA TYR A 30 -2.50 4.84 -21.89
C TYR A 30 -3.61 5.88 -21.71
N LYS A 31 -4.08 6.06 -20.46
CA LYS A 31 -5.09 7.05 -20.08
C LYS A 31 -6.34 6.98 -20.97
N GLU A 32 -6.66 8.05 -21.70
CA GLU A 32 -7.86 8.18 -22.53
C GLU A 32 -7.92 7.19 -23.70
N VAL A 33 -6.78 6.68 -24.16
CA VAL A 33 -6.72 5.71 -25.28
C VAL A 33 -7.35 4.38 -24.88
N GLN A 34 -7.26 4.02 -23.59
CA GLN A 34 -7.93 2.84 -23.07
C GLN A 34 -9.47 2.96 -23.18
N ASP A 35 -10.03 4.12 -22.86
CA ASP A 35 -11.48 4.35 -22.97
C ASP A 35 -11.97 4.23 -24.42
N TYR A 36 -11.16 4.65 -25.40
CA TYR A 36 -11.49 4.47 -26.82
C TYR A 36 -11.50 2.99 -27.21
N TYR A 37 -10.53 2.22 -26.73
CA TYR A 37 -10.48 0.77 -26.95
C TYR A 37 -11.73 0.08 -26.38
N ASP A 38 -12.13 0.47 -25.18
CA ASP A 38 -13.32 -0.07 -24.51
C ASP A 38 -14.62 0.31 -25.20
N LYS A 39 -14.67 1.49 -25.84
CA LYS A 39 -15.81 1.96 -26.66
C LYS A 39 -15.84 1.41 -28.09
N GLY A 40 -14.87 0.59 -28.49
CA GLY A 40 -14.91 -0.10 -29.79
C GLY A 40 -13.72 0.13 -30.70
N MET A 41 -12.77 1.02 -30.37
CA MET A 41 -11.52 1.14 -31.14
C MET A 41 -10.79 -0.20 -31.10
N ARG A 42 -10.27 -0.65 -32.25
CA ARG A 42 -9.56 -1.92 -32.35
C ARG A 42 -8.12 -1.72 -32.78
N VAL A 43 -7.27 -2.56 -32.21
CA VAL A 43 -5.84 -2.63 -32.51
C VAL A 43 -5.57 -3.89 -33.33
N PRO A 44 -4.82 -3.80 -34.45
CA PRO A 44 -4.45 -4.97 -35.26
C PRO A 44 -3.92 -6.11 -34.40
N ASP A 45 -4.30 -7.35 -34.71
CA ASP A 45 -4.11 -8.50 -33.81
C ASP A 45 -2.63 -8.85 -33.54
N ASP A 46 -1.74 -8.55 -34.49
CA ASP A 46 -0.29 -8.75 -34.41
C ASP A 46 0.44 -7.69 -33.56
N VAL A 47 -0.20 -6.56 -33.23
CA VAL A 47 0.39 -5.51 -32.41
C VAL A 47 0.22 -5.84 -30.93
N THR A 48 1.32 -5.78 -30.17
CA THR A 48 1.29 -5.95 -28.72
C THR A 48 0.50 -4.83 -28.08
N LEU A 49 -0.49 -5.19 -27.27
CA LEU A 49 -1.26 -4.25 -26.47
C LEU A 49 -0.55 -4.02 -25.14
N LEU A 50 0.07 -2.85 -24.98
CA LEU A 50 0.68 -2.46 -23.71
C LEU A 50 -0.40 -1.84 -22.82
N LEU A 51 -0.87 -2.65 -21.86
CA LEU A 51 -1.76 -2.23 -20.78
C LEU A 51 -0.96 -1.44 -19.76
N CYS A 52 -1.63 -0.61 -18.97
CA CYS A 52 -0.98 0.26 -17.99
C CYS A 52 -1.59 0.06 -16.60
N ASP A 53 -0.80 0.33 -15.57
CA ASP A 53 -1.33 0.68 -14.27
C ASP A 53 -1.98 2.08 -14.29
N ASP A 54 -2.48 2.51 -13.13
CA ASP A 54 -3.06 3.82 -12.90
C ASP A 54 -2.04 4.90 -12.53
N ASN A 55 -0.76 4.64 -12.80
CA ASN A 55 0.38 5.43 -12.34
C ASN A 55 0.63 5.39 -10.83
N TRP A 56 -0.03 4.49 -10.10
CA TRP A 56 0.13 4.29 -8.65
C TRP A 56 0.35 2.82 -8.31
N GLY A 57 0.71 2.00 -9.30
CA GLY A 57 0.95 0.59 -9.13
C GLY A 57 -0.30 -0.28 -9.13
N ASN A 58 -1.47 0.21 -9.57
CA ASN A 58 -2.68 -0.60 -9.67
C ASN A 58 -3.04 -0.85 -11.14
N ILE A 59 -2.96 -2.10 -11.59
CA ILE A 59 -3.26 -2.48 -12.98
C ILE A 59 -4.70 -2.14 -13.31
N ARG A 60 -4.92 -1.40 -14.40
CA ARG A 60 -6.26 -0.90 -14.78
C ARG A 60 -7.12 -1.90 -15.51
N ARG A 61 -6.49 -2.85 -16.21
CA ARG A 61 -7.18 -3.79 -17.09
C ARG A 61 -6.34 -5.02 -17.31
N LEU A 62 -7.02 -6.16 -17.38
CA LEU A 62 -6.45 -7.44 -17.78
C LEU A 62 -7.39 -8.14 -18.79
N PRO A 63 -6.86 -9.00 -19.68
CA PRO A 63 -7.69 -9.82 -20.54
C PRO A 63 -8.66 -10.68 -19.73
N LEU A 64 -9.89 -10.85 -20.21
CA LEU A 64 -10.86 -11.71 -19.53
C LEU A 64 -10.35 -13.17 -19.50
N PRO A 65 -10.50 -13.90 -18.38
CA PRO A 65 -10.19 -15.31 -18.33
C PRO A 65 -10.93 -16.09 -19.43
N GLY A 66 -10.18 -16.86 -20.23
CA GLY A 66 -10.73 -17.65 -21.33
C GLY A 66 -10.96 -16.89 -22.65
N SER A 67 -10.68 -15.59 -22.70
CA SER A 67 -10.72 -14.83 -23.96
C SER A 67 -9.67 -15.35 -24.97
N PRO A 68 -9.93 -15.25 -26.30
CA PRO A 68 -8.95 -15.64 -27.31
C PRO A 68 -7.64 -14.88 -27.16
N LYS A 69 -6.52 -15.58 -27.24
CA LYS A 69 -5.20 -14.96 -27.24
C LYS A 69 -5.00 -14.16 -28.53
N ARG A 70 -4.52 -12.92 -28.39
CA ARG A 70 -4.06 -12.09 -29.51
C ARG A 70 -2.70 -12.56 -29.99
N LYS A 71 -2.43 -12.49 -31.30
CA LYS A 71 -1.11 -12.84 -31.86
C LYS A 71 0.03 -11.99 -31.31
N GLY A 72 -0.19 -10.68 -31.16
CA GLY A 72 0.79 -9.76 -30.57
C GLY A 72 0.87 -9.83 -29.04
N GLY A 73 -0.01 -10.59 -28.39
CA GLY A 73 -0.11 -10.68 -26.94
C GLY A 73 -0.34 -9.33 -26.23
N TYR A 74 0.02 -9.28 -24.96
CA TYR A 74 -0.15 -8.12 -24.09
C TYR A 74 1.12 -7.84 -23.27
N GLY A 75 1.31 -6.59 -22.89
CA GLY A 75 2.34 -6.16 -21.94
C GLY A 75 1.79 -5.27 -20.82
N ILE A 76 2.62 -4.96 -19.82
CA ILE A 76 2.36 -4.02 -18.73
C ILE A 76 3.38 -2.88 -18.77
N TYR A 77 2.87 -1.65 -18.67
CA TYR A 77 3.60 -0.48 -18.19
C TYR A 77 3.21 -0.18 -16.74
N TYR A 78 4.18 -0.25 -15.82
CA TYR A 78 4.01 -0.08 -14.38
C TYR A 78 4.76 1.15 -13.86
N HIS A 79 4.44 1.66 -12.67
CA HIS A 79 5.12 2.82 -12.09
C HIS A 79 5.70 2.55 -10.69
N PHE A 80 6.97 2.95 -10.50
CA PHE A 80 7.60 3.18 -9.20
C PHE A 80 7.81 4.67 -8.91
N ASP A 81 7.59 5.53 -9.90
CA ASP A 81 7.73 6.98 -9.85
C ASP A 81 6.65 7.61 -10.74
N TYR A 82 6.11 8.78 -10.35
CA TYR A 82 5.13 9.47 -11.20
C TYR A 82 5.09 10.99 -11.03
N VAL A 83 4.89 11.67 -12.17
CA VAL A 83 4.54 13.09 -12.28
C VAL A 83 3.07 13.22 -12.68
N GLY A 84 2.19 13.49 -11.71
CA GLY A 84 0.77 13.75 -11.94
C GLY A 84 -0.07 13.66 -10.67
N GLY A 85 -1.39 13.60 -10.85
CA GLY A 85 -2.35 13.54 -9.75
C GLY A 85 -2.46 12.17 -9.06
N PRO A 86 -3.05 12.13 -7.84
CA PRO A 86 -3.44 13.26 -7.01
C PRO A 86 -2.26 14.09 -6.47
N ARG A 87 -1.06 13.50 -6.42
CA ARG A 87 0.20 14.17 -6.10
C ARG A 87 1.38 13.39 -6.66
N ASN A 88 2.41 14.08 -7.13
CA ASN A 88 3.64 13.41 -7.55
C ASN A 88 4.24 12.61 -6.39
N TYR A 89 4.93 11.52 -6.73
CA TYR A 89 5.83 10.82 -5.81
C TYR A 89 7.12 10.52 -6.56
N LYS A 90 8.22 11.19 -6.15
CA LYS A 90 9.45 11.29 -6.95
C LYS A 90 10.75 11.19 -6.17
N TRP A 91 10.67 11.29 -4.84
CA TRP A 91 11.87 11.48 -4.03
C TRP A 91 12.59 10.19 -3.66
N ILE A 92 11.85 9.19 -3.18
CA ILE A 92 12.41 7.98 -2.60
C ILE A 92 11.52 6.77 -2.90
N ASN A 93 12.05 5.56 -2.74
CA ASN A 93 11.25 4.36 -2.94
C ASN A 93 10.06 4.30 -1.98
N THR A 94 8.87 4.09 -2.56
CA THR A 94 7.59 3.99 -1.86
C THR A 94 6.79 2.75 -2.28
N ASN A 95 7.48 1.73 -2.80
CA ASN A 95 6.91 0.58 -3.50
C ASN A 95 7.25 -0.72 -2.74
N PRO A 96 6.40 -1.19 -1.81
CA PRO A 96 6.58 -2.46 -1.13
C PRO A 96 6.56 -3.63 -2.13
N LEU A 97 7.53 -4.53 -2.03
CA LEU A 97 7.60 -5.72 -2.91
C LEU A 97 6.34 -6.59 -2.87
N PRO A 98 5.65 -6.79 -1.71
CA PRO A 98 4.38 -7.53 -1.68
C PRO A 98 3.28 -6.97 -2.59
N ARG A 99 3.25 -5.65 -2.82
CA ARG A 99 2.28 -5.03 -3.74
C ARG A 99 2.69 -5.22 -5.20
N VAL A 100 3.99 -5.05 -5.50
CA VAL A 100 4.53 -5.30 -6.85
C VAL A 100 4.28 -6.75 -7.26
N TRP A 101 4.58 -7.70 -6.37
CA TRP A 101 4.34 -9.12 -6.61
C TRP A 101 2.88 -9.41 -6.92
N GLU A 102 1.95 -8.94 -6.08
CA GLU A 102 0.52 -9.26 -6.23
C GLU A 102 -0.04 -8.74 -7.56
N GLN A 103 0.31 -7.52 -7.96
CA GLN A 103 -0.15 -6.94 -9.23
C GLN A 103 0.49 -7.63 -10.43
N MET A 104 1.80 -7.87 -10.40
CA MET A 104 2.48 -8.52 -11.52
C MET A 104 2.14 -10.01 -11.63
N HIS A 105 1.80 -10.67 -10.52
CA HIS A 105 1.25 -12.03 -10.52
C HIS A 105 -0.14 -12.07 -11.18
N LEU A 106 -1.00 -11.07 -10.94
CA LEU A 106 -2.25 -10.93 -11.68
C LEU A 106 -1.98 -10.80 -13.19
N ALA A 107 -1.05 -9.93 -13.61
CA ALA A 107 -0.70 -9.78 -15.03
C ALA A 107 -0.23 -11.11 -15.66
N TRP A 108 0.70 -11.79 -15.00
CA TRP A 108 1.24 -13.08 -15.44
C TRP A 108 0.16 -14.13 -15.62
N GLU A 109 -0.69 -14.30 -14.62
CA GLU A 109 -1.77 -15.30 -14.68
C GLU A 109 -2.76 -15.00 -15.80
N HIS A 110 -2.95 -13.73 -16.17
CA HIS A 110 -3.81 -13.33 -17.29
C HIS A 110 -3.13 -13.41 -18.67
N GLY A 111 -1.92 -13.97 -18.76
CA GLY A 111 -1.19 -14.11 -20.01
C GLY A 111 -0.70 -12.77 -20.57
N VAL A 112 -0.47 -11.79 -19.70
CA VAL A 112 0.16 -10.53 -20.05
C VAL A 112 1.66 -10.70 -19.81
N ASP A 113 2.35 -11.30 -20.77
CA ASP A 113 3.70 -11.84 -20.62
C ASP A 113 4.69 -11.41 -21.73
N GLN A 114 4.27 -10.55 -22.67
CA GLN A 114 5.13 -10.16 -23.80
C GLN A 114 6.15 -9.10 -23.43
N ILE A 115 5.72 -8.05 -22.72
CA ILE A 115 6.56 -6.91 -22.35
C ILE A 115 6.15 -6.43 -20.97
N TRP A 116 7.07 -6.43 -20.01
CA TRP A 116 6.92 -5.72 -18.74
C TRP A 116 7.95 -4.60 -18.68
N ILE A 117 7.48 -3.37 -18.52
CA ILE A 117 8.31 -2.18 -18.38
C ILE A 117 7.82 -1.37 -17.20
N VAL A 118 8.75 -0.82 -16.41
CA VAL A 118 8.43 -0.04 -15.21
C VAL A 118 9.10 1.32 -15.29
N ASN A 119 8.36 2.38 -14.97
CA ASN A 119 8.90 3.72 -14.76
C ASN A 119 9.63 3.76 -13.42
N VAL A 120 10.93 4.05 -13.45
CA VAL A 120 11.82 4.03 -12.29
C VAL A 120 12.26 5.45 -11.85
N GLY A 121 11.67 6.49 -12.43
CA GLY A 121 12.11 7.87 -12.21
C GLY A 121 13.58 8.04 -12.60
N ASP A 122 14.37 8.58 -11.67
CA ASP A 122 15.81 8.80 -11.81
C ASP A 122 16.66 7.51 -11.65
N LEU A 123 16.03 6.33 -11.69
CA LEU A 123 16.59 4.99 -11.40
C LEU A 123 16.96 4.81 -9.92
N LYS A 124 17.79 5.69 -9.36
CA LYS A 124 18.04 5.73 -7.92
C LYS A 124 16.92 6.53 -7.23
N PRO A 125 16.46 6.15 -6.03
CA PRO A 125 16.88 5.02 -5.20
C PRO A 125 15.93 3.81 -5.28
N MET A 126 15.65 3.30 -6.50
CA MET A 126 14.70 2.21 -6.76
C MET A 126 15.37 0.84 -6.96
N GLU A 127 16.62 0.64 -6.51
CA GLU A 127 17.44 -0.52 -6.87
C GLU A 127 16.80 -1.87 -6.47
N LEU A 128 16.27 -1.96 -5.24
CA LEU A 128 15.60 -3.18 -4.75
C LEU A 128 14.33 -3.51 -5.56
N PRO A 129 13.33 -2.62 -5.68
CA PRO A 129 12.11 -2.94 -6.43
C PRO A 129 12.36 -3.13 -7.92
N VAL A 130 13.36 -2.46 -8.52
CA VAL A 130 13.78 -2.71 -9.91
C VAL A 130 14.39 -4.10 -10.05
N SER A 131 15.28 -4.50 -9.14
CA SER A 131 15.85 -5.86 -9.13
C SER A 131 14.73 -6.90 -9.04
N PHE A 132 13.81 -6.70 -8.09
CA PHE A 132 12.68 -7.60 -7.89
C PHE A 132 11.77 -7.70 -9.13
N PHE A 133 11.41 -6.55 -9.72
CA PHE A 133 10.55 -6.51 -10.90
C PHE A 133 11.15 -7.30 -12.07
N LEU A 134 12.45 -7.12 -12.34
CA LEU A 134 13.16 -7.78 -13.42
C LEU A 134 13.38 -9.28 -13.15
N ASP A 135 13.75 -9.66 -11.93
CA ASP A 135 13.92 -11.06 -11.53
C ASP A 135 12.59 -11.82 -11.55
N TYR A 136 11.50 -11.16 -11.14
CA TYR A 136 10.16 -11.73 -11.20
C TYR A 136 9.69 -11.85 -12.66
N ALA A 137 9.93 -10.85 -13.50
CA ALA A 137 9.63 -10.91 -14.94
C ALA A 137 10.36 -12.07 -15.65
N TRP A 138 11.60 -12.37 -15.22
CA TRP A 138 12.38 -13.47 -15.78
C TRP A 138 11.77 -14.85 -15.50
N ASN A 139 11.26 -15.07 -14.29
CA ASN A 139 10.57 -16.32 -13.94
C ASN A 139 9.57 -16.12 -12.78
N PRO A 140 8.30 -15.78 -13.08
CA PRO A 140 7.27 -15.56 -12.07
C PRO A 140 7.00 -16.77 -11.17
N ASN A 141 7.24 -17.99 -11.67
CA ASN A 141 7.02 -19.22 -10.90
C ASN A 141 8.07 -19.45 -9.80
N ARG A 142 9.19 -18.71 -9.80
CA ARG A 142 10.27 -18.88 -8.83
C ARG A 142 9.97 -18.22 -7.48
N ILE A 143 9.11 -17.20 -7.46
CA ILE A 143 8.85 -16.38 -6.27
C ILE A 143 7.34 -16.41 -6.00
N GLY A 144 6.93 -17.24 -5.04
CA GLY A 144 5.58 -17.20 -4.47
C GLY A 144 5.38 -16.07 -3.47
N PRO A 145 4.16 -15.89 -2.94
CA PRO A 145 3.86 -14.82 -1.99
C PRO A 145 4.73 -14.89 -0.72
N ASP A 146 4.97 -16.09 -0.20
CA ASP A 146 5.83 -16.32 0.98
C ASP A 146 7.34 -16.21 0.67
N GLY A 147 7.71 -16.12 -0.61
CA GLY A 147 9.10 -16.04 -1.06
C GLY A 147 9.70 -14.64 -1.08
N ILE A 148 8.87 -13.59 -0.94
CA ILE A 148 9.31 -12.20 -1.08
C ILE A 148 10.31 -11.81 0.00
N ARG A 149 10.06 -12.22 1.25
CA ARG A 149 11.00 -11.98 2.35
C ARG A 149 12.36 -12.62 2.08
N HIS A 150 12.35 -13.87 1.64
CA HIS A 150 13.55 -14.60 1.28
C HIS A 150 14.31 -13.93 0.13
N TYR A 151 13.59 -13.43 -0.89
CA TYR A 151 14.20 -12.65 -1.98
C TYR A 151 14.96 -11.44 -1.45
N THR A 152 14.34 -10.63 -0.58
CA THR A 152 14.99 -9.44 0.01
C THR A 152 16.22 -9.81 0.84
N GLU A 153 16.17 -10.93 1.57
CA GLU A 153 17.33 -11.45 2.31
C GLU A 153 18.48 -11.86 1.37
N GLN A 154 18.19 -12.53 0.26
CA GLN A 154 19.23 -12.89 -0.72
C GLN A 154 19.79 -11.67 -1.44
N TRP A 155 18.93 -10.69 -1.76
CA TRP A 155 19.36 -9.43 -2.35
C TRP A 155 20.31 -8.69 -1.41
N ALA A 156 19.97 -8.60 -0.12
CA ALA A 156 20.82 -7.99 0.91
C ALA A 156 22.15 -8.75 1.08
N ALA A 157 22.10 -10.09 1.10
CA ALA A 157 23.30 -10.92 1.19
C ALA A 157 24.25 -10.72 0.01
N ALA A 158 23.71 -10.56 -1.20
CA ALA A 158 24.51 -10.28 -2.39
C ALA A 158 25.24 -8.93 -2.32
N GLN A 159 24.70 -7.95 -1.58
CA GLN A 159 25.34 -6.64 -1.42
C GLN A 159 26.33 -6.58 -0.25
N PHE A 160 25.99 -7.24 0.88
CA PHE A 160 26.64 -6.99 2.18
C PHE A 160 27.17 -8.26 2.88
N GLY A 161 26.98 -9.44 2.27
CA GLY A 161 27.26 -10.73 2.90
C GLY A 161 26.14 -11.21 3.83
N ASP A 162 26.30 -12.42 4.38
CA ASP A 162 25.23 -13.12 5.08
C ASP A 162 24.91 -12.61 6.49
N THR A 163 25.85 -11.91 7.14
CA THR A 163 25.79 -11.61 8.59
C THR A 163 24.54 -10.84 9.00
N PHE A 164 24.14 -9.81 8.26
CA PHE A 164 23.03 -8.92 8.61
C PHE A 164 21.86 -8.98 7.61
N LYS A 165 21.80 -9.99 6.74
CA LYS A 165 20.85 -10.02 5.62
C LYS A 165 19.39 -9.98 6.05
N LYS A 166 19.07 -10.58 7.21
CA LYS A 166 17.72 -10.63 7.76
C LYS A 166 17.31 -9.28 8.31
N GLU A 167 18.19 -8.64 9.06
CA GLU A 167 18.00 -7.32 9.64
C GLU A 167 17.87 -6.27 8.54
N ILE A 168 18.74 -6.32 7.52
CA ILE A 168 18.65 -5.44 6.35
C ILE A 168 17.34 -5.65 5.59
N ALA A 169 16.90 -6.90 5.40
CA ALA A 169 15.59 -7.16 4.80
C ALA A 169 14.44 -6.59 5.64
N THR A 170 14.52 -6.62 6.98
CA THR A 170 13.57 -5.94 7.87
C THR A 170 13.56 -4.43 7.67
N LEU A 171 14.73 -3.80 7.56
CA LEU A 171 14.83 -2.36 7.31
C LEU A 171 14.17 -1.98 5.99
N LEU A 172 14.51 -2.69 4.91
CA LEU A 172 14.01 -2.42 3.56
C LEU A 172 12.50 -2.65 3.43
N ALA A 173 11.97 -3.72 4.03
CA ALA A 173 10.54 -3.96 4.08
C ALA A 173 9.81 -2.94 4.96
N GLY A 174 10.39 -2.60 6.12
CA GLY A 174 9.77 -1.72 7.11
C GLY A 174 9.56 -0.29 6.60
N TYR A 175 10.58 0.36 6.05
CA TYR A 175 10.43 1.74 5.56
C TYR A 175 9.54 1.81 4.31
N THR A 176 9.60 0.80 3.43
CA THR A 176 8.75 0.75 2.23
C THR A 176 7.29 0.50 2.60
N LYS A 177 7.00 -0.34 3.60
CA LYS A 177 5.64 -0.48 4.12
C LYS A 177 5.08 0.85 4.59
N ILE A 178 5.87 1.64 5.34
CA ILE A 178 5.41 2.92 5.88
C ILE A 178 5.19 3.95 4.76
N THR A 179 6.13 4.11 3.84
CA THR A 179 5.98 5.00 2.68
C THR A 179 4.93 4.50 1.68
N GLY A 180 4.59 3.22 1.70
CA GLY A 180 3.46 2.63 0.99
C GLY A 180 2.10 2.93 1.62
N ARG A 181 2.03 3.31 2.91
CA ARG A 181 0.79 3.78 3.56
C ARG A 181 0.41 5.19 3.10
N CYS A 182 1.41 6.04 2.95
CA CYS A 182 1.29 7.43 2.52
C CYS A 182 2.62 7.83 1.89
N LYS A 183 2.59 8.29 0.63
CA LYS A 183 3.79 8.78 -0.05
C LYS A 183 4.37 9.99 0.72
N PRO A 184 5.70 10.16 0.85
CA PRO A 184 6.31 11.28 1.55
C PRO A 184 5.74 12.65 1.17
N GLU A 185 5.47 12.86 -0.12
CA GLU A 185 4.93 14.11 -0.64
C GLU A 185 3.47 14.34 -0.23
N LEU A 186 2.71 13.29 0.11
CA LEU A 186 1.33 13.35 0.63
C LEU A 186 1.27 13.56 2.15
N LEU A 187 2.31 13.13 2.87
CA LEU A 187 2.39 13.21 4.33
C LEU A 187 2.29 14.67 4.81
N ASN A 188 1.52 14.86 5.88
CA ASN A 188 1.35 16.12 6.59
C ASN A 188 0.91 15.86 8.05
N GLU A 189 0.82 16.93 8.83
CA GLU A 189 0.46 16.92 10.26
C GLU A 189 -0.92 16.30 10.55
N GLY A 190 -1.84 16.28 9.58
CA GLY A 190 -3.18 15.71 9.71
C GLY A 190 -3.29 14.25 9.24
N THR A 191 -2.19 13.61 8.84
CA THR A 191 -2.22 12.26 8.25
C THR A 191 -2.59 11.20 9.27
N TYR A 192 -1.97 11.22 10.45
CA TYR A 192 -2.16 10.24 11.51
C TYR A 192 -2.69 10.92 12.78
N GLN A 193 -3.44 10.19 13.60
CA GLN A 193 -4.03 10.73 14.83
C GLN A 193 -3.04 10.79 15.99
N LEU A 194 -3.10 11.87 16.77
CA LEU A 194 -2.36 12.01 18.04
C LEU A 194 -3.05 11.25 19.19
N TYR A 195 -4.37 11.37 19.31
CA TYR A 195 -5.15 10.84 20.43
C TYR A 195 -6.46 10.20 19.96
N PRO A 196 -7.07 9.30 20.75
CA PRO A 196 -6.56 8.76 22.02
C PRO A 196 -5.51 7.64 21.85
N ARG A 197 -5.34 7.10 20.63
CA ARG A 197 -4.56 5.86 20.39
C ARG A 197 -3.08 6.07 20.04
N LYS A 198 -2.60 7.32 19.97
CA LYS A 198 -1.19 7.62 19.66
C LYS A 198 -0.72 6.97 18.35
N GLU A 199 -1.59 7.00 17.32
CA GLU A 199 -1.32 6.40 16.00
C GLU A 199 -0.06 7.00 15.37
N PHE A 200 0.07 8.33 15.35
CA PHE A 200 1.24 8.99 14.77
C PHE A 200 2.53 8.64 15.55
N GLN A 201 2.47 8.67 16.88
CA GLN A 201 3.61 8.27 17.72
C GLN A 201 4.04 6.83 17.43
N SER A 202 3.10 5.88 17.32
CA SER A 202 3.42 4.47 16.99
C SER A 202 4.13 4.32 15.65
N VAL A 203 3.73 5.10 14.63
CA VAL A 203 4.43 5.15 13.33
C VAL A 203 5.85 5.70 13.49
N VAL A 204 6.03 6.78 14.24
CA VAL A 204 7.34 7.39 14.51
C VAL A 204 8.24 6.45 15.32
N ASP A 205 7.72 5.80 16.37
CA ASP A 205 8.46 4.84 17.19
C ASP A 205 8.98 3.66 16.34
N THR A 206 8.13 3.16 15.43
CA THR A 206 8.53 2.10 14.50
C THR A 206 9.69 2.56 13.62
N LEU A 207 9.61 3.77 13.05
CA LEU A 207 10.68 4.33 12.20
C LEU A 207 11.97 4.56 13.00
N GLN A 208 11.87 5.08 14.23
CA GLN A 208 13.03 5.27 15.12
C GLN A 208 13.71 3.94 15.45
N GLN A 209 12.95 2.86 15.70
CA GLN A 209 13.51 1.53 15.90
C GLN A 209 14.25 1.02 14.65
N LEU A 210 13.67 1.22 13.46
CA LEU A 210 14.35 0.89 12.20
C LEU A 210 15.63 1.71 12.02
N GLN A 211 15.60 3.02 12.27
CA GLN A 211 16.79 3.87 12.17
C GLN A 211 17.89 3.43 13.14
N GLN A 212 17.56 3.15 14.40
CA GLN A 212 18.51 2.67 15.40
C GLN A 212 19.19 1.38 14.96
N LEU A 213 18.41 0.40 14.46
CA LEU A 213 18.94 -0.84 13.91
C LEU A 213 19.83 -0.57 12.69
N ALA A 214 19.42 0.32 11.79
CA ALA A 214 20.19 0.68 10.61
C ALA A 214 21.56 1.28 10.97
N GLU A 215 21.61 2.17 11.96
CA GLU A 215 22.85 2.79 12.46
C GLU A 215 23.74 1.82 13.26
N GLN A 216 23.15 0.84 13.94
CA GLN A 216 23.89 -0.23 14.62
C GLN A 216 24.58 -1.15 13.62
N ILE A 217 23.92 -1.51 12.52
CA ILE A 217 24.51 -2.31 11.45
C ILE A 217 25.59 -1.51 10.71
N ALA A 218 25.35 -0.22 10.42
CA ALA A 218 26.33 0.66 9.78
C ALA A 218 27.67 0.63 10.53
N ARG A 219 27.66 0.71 11.86
CA ARG A 219 28.86 0.69 12.71
C ARG A 219 29.62 -0.65 12.69
N GLN A 220 28.95 -1.74 12.33
CA GLN A 220 29.53 -3.09 12.32
C GLN A 220 29.95 -3.57 10.93
N LEU A 221 29.46 -2.92 9.86
CA LEU A 221 29.82 -3.30 8.50
C LEU A 221 31.26 -2.90 8.15
N PRO A 222 32.01 -3.79 7.45
CA PRO A 222 33.32 -3.45 6.90
C PRO A 222 33.30 -2.15 6.08
N ALA A 223 34.39 -1.38 6.14
CA ALA A 223 34.51 -0.07 5.49
C ALA A 223 34.14 -0.09 3.99
N GLN A 224 34.48 -1.18 3.29
CA GLN A 224 34.18 -1.36 1.86
C GLN A 224 32.67 -1.33 1.53
N TYR A 225 31.80 -1.60 2.51
CA TYR A 225 30.34 -1.62 2.30
C TYR A 225 29.66 -0.31 2.69
N GLN A 226 30.35 0.63 3.33
CA GLN A 226 29.73 1.82 3.94
C GLN A 226 28.97 2.67 2.92
N ASP A 227 29.57 2.97 1.76
CA ASP A 227 28.91 3.77 0.71
C ASP A 227 27.67 3.09 0.12
N ALA A 228 27.73 1.76 -0.07
CA ALA A 228 26.62 0.97 -0.58
C ALA A 228 25.51 0.86 0.47
N TYR A 229 25.87 0.61 1.73
CA TYR A 229 24.94 0.50 2.83
C TYR A 229 24.24 1.84 3.10
N PHE A 230 24.99 2.94 3.04
CA PHE A 230 24.43 4.27 3.18
C PHE A 230 23.36 4.53 2.13
N GLN A 231 23.70 4.38 0.84
CA GLN A 231 22.76 4.75 -0.22
C GLN A 231 21.56 3.79 -0.34
N LEU A 232 21.75 2.49 -0.07
CA LEU A 232 20.73 1.46 -0.30
C LEU A 232 19.84 1.19 0.92
N VAL A 233 20.33 1.45 2.15
CA VAL A 233 19.65 1.06 3.39
C VAL A 233 19.54 2.22 4.37
N LEU A 234 20.65 2.80 4.81
CA LEU A 234 20.63 3.76 5.91
C LEU A 234 19.98 5.09 5.52
N HIS A 235 20.33 5.66 4.37
CA HIS A 235 19.75 6.90 3.88
C HIS A 235 18.22 6.86 3.81
N PRO A 236 17.58 5.90 3.10
CA PRO A 236 16.12 5.90 3.02
C PRO A 236 15.43 5.74 4.36
N VAL A 237 16.00 4.95 5.28
CA VAL A 237 15.46 4.84 6.64
C VAL A 237 15.60 6.16 7.41
N LYS A 238 16.77 6.81 7.39
CA LYS A 238 17.01 8.11 8.06
C LYS A 238 16.09 9.21 7.50
N ALA A 239 16.02 9.33 6.18
CA ALA A 239 15.25 10.36 5.48
C ALA A 239 13.75 10.23 5.78
N VAL A 240 13.19 9.02 5.68
CA VAL A 240 11.77 8.76 5.98
C VAL A 240 11.47 8.99 7.46
N THR A 241 12.36 8.57 8.36
CA THR A 241 12.20 8.79 9.81
C THR A 241 12.15 10.27 10.14
N ASN A 242 13.12 11.05 9.65
CA ASN A 242 13.18 12.49 9.88
C ASN A 242 11.93 13.23 9.37
N LEU A 243 11.43 12.87 8.18
CA LEU A 243 10.23 13.50 7.61
C LEU A 243 8.98 13.22 8.46
N HIS A 244 8.82 11.98 8.94
CA HIS A 244 7.69 11.62 9.80
C HIS A 244 7.76 12.30 11.16
N GLU A 245 8.95 12.39 11.77
CA GLU A 245 9.15 13.14 13.01
C GLU A 245 8.84 14.63 12.82
N MET A 246 9.25 15.24 11.71
CA MET A 246 8.95 16.64 11.41
C MET A 246 7.43 16.90 11.40
N TYR A 247 6.66 16.08 10.69
CA TYR A 247 5.19 16.26 10.66
C TYR A 247 4.50 15.82 11.95
N TYR A 248 5.07 14.87 12.69
CA TYR A 248 4.59 14.51 14.02
C TYR A 248 4.73 15.68 15.00
N TYR A 249 5.91 16.31 15.06
CA TYR A 249 6.11 17.51 15.87
C TYR A 249 5.32 18.71 15.36
N THR A 250 5.01 18.78 14.06
CA THR A 250 4.09 19.79 13.52
C THR A 250 2.68 19.59 14.07
N ALA A 251 2.19 18.35 14.08
CA ALA A 251 0.89 18.01 14.66
C ALA A 251 0.83 18.32 16.16
N LEU A 252 1.86 17.91 16.92
CA LEU A 252 1.99 18.22 18.34
C LEU A 252 2.05 19.73 18.62
N ASN A 253 2.79 20.49 17.79
CA ASN A 253 2.85 21.94 17.93
C ASN A 253 1.49 22.59 17.73
N HIS A 254 0.74 22.18 16.71
CA HIS A 254 -0.59 22.74 16.44
C HIS A 254 -1.57 22.44 17.58
N ASP A 255 -1.56 21.20 18.07
CA ASP A 255 -2.40 20.76 19.18
C ASP A 255 -2.05 21.48 20.50
N ALA A 256 -0.76 21.50 20.86
CA ALA A 256 -0.28 22.20 22.04
C ALA A 256 -0.55 23.71 21.98
N TYR A 257 -0.36 24.35 20.83
CA TYR A 257 -0.65 25.77 20.67
C TYR A 257 -2.15 26.08 20.80
N ALA A 258 -3.02 25.22 20.26
CA ALA A 258 -4.47 25.37 20.38
C ALA A 258 -4.94 25.29 21.85
N HIS A 259 -4.33 24.41 22.64
CA HIS A 259 -4.63 24.24 24.07
C HIS A 259 -3.82 25.15 24.99
N LYS A 260 -2.89 25.95 24.42
CA LYS A 260 -1.96 26.81 25.15
C LYS A 260 -1.00 26.05 26.08
N TRP A 261 -0.62 24.82 25.73
CA TRP A 261 0.35 24.03 26.50
C TRP A 261 1.79 24.51 26.30
N GLU A 262 2.57 24.52 27.38
CA GLU A 262 3.96 25.00 27.40
C GLU A 262 4.86 24.32 26.34
N GLN A 263 4.60 23.05 26.03
CA GLN A 263 5.37 22.25 25.07
C GLN A 263 5.26 22.75 23.62
N ALA A 264 4.32 23.66 23.32
CA ALA A 264 4.16 24.20 21.97
C ALA A 264 5.48 24.75 21.40
N ASN A 265 6.26 25.47 22.21
CA ASN A 265 7.52 26.08 21.76
C ASN A 265 8.61 25.01 21.50
N GLU A 266 8.71 24.00 22.36
CA GLU A 266 9.66 22.89 22.19
C GLU A 266 9.34 22.07 20.92
N TYR A 267 8.06 21.84 20.63
CA TYR A 267 7.64 21.19 19.40
C TYR A 267 7.93 22.06 18.17
N ALA A 268 7.77 23.38 18.25
CA ALA A 268 8.13 24.29 17.16
C ALA A 268 9.64 24.24 16.84
N ASP A 269 10.49 24.21 17.88
CA ASP A 269 11.94 24.08 17.72
C ASP A 269 12.33 22.70 17.18
N SER A 270 11.61 21.65 17.57
CA SER A 270 11.78 20.30 17.03
C SER A 270 11.49 20.25 15.52
N VAL A 271 10.42 20.90 15.05
CA VAL A 271 10.12 21.01 13.60
C VAL A 271 11.26 21.72 12.85
N LYS A 272 11.76 22.84 13.39
CA LYS A 272 12.89 23.57 12.78
C LYS A 272 14.14 22.70 12.68
N SER A 273 14.44 21.95 13.74
CA SER A 273 15.58 21.03 13.79
C SER A 273 15.45 19.92 12.76
N LYS A 274 14.29 19.28 12.65
CA LYS A 274 14.03 18.22 11.66
C LYS A 274 14.04 18.73 10.22
N TYR A 275 13.56 19.95 9.98
CA TYR A 275 13.66 20.58 8.66
C TYR A 275 15.11 20.89 8.26
N LEU A 276 15.96 21.33 9.20
CA LEU A 276 17.39 21.49 8.93
C LEU A 276 18.07 20.12 8.70
N ALA A 277 17.75 19.13 9.53
CA ALA A 277 18.29 17.77 9.42
C ALA A 277 17.97 17.13 8.07
N ASP A 278 16.79 17.38 7.50
CA ASP A 278 16.40 16.91 6.16
C ASP A 278 17.42 17.35 5.10
N SER A 279 17.77 18.64 5.10
CA SER A 279 18.76 19.20 4.17
C SER A 279 20.15 18.60 4.37
N LEU A 280 20.53 18.35 5.63
CA LEU A 280 21.83 17.74 5.96
C LEU A 280 21.90 16.27 5.54
N ILE A 281 20.80 15.51 5.64
CA ILE A 281 20.72 14.12 5.17
C ILE A 281 20.90 14.07 3.64
N SER A 282 20.29 14.99 2.89
CA SER A 282 20.52 15.09 1.45
C SER A 282 21.97 15.44 1.10
N VAL A 283 22.58 16.38 1.82
CA VAL A 283 24.00 16.73 1.64
C VAL A 283 24.92 15.55 1.94
N GLU A 284 24.65 14.78 3.00
CA GLU A 284 25.38 13.57 3.33
C GLU A 284 25.36 12.59 2.15
N TYR A 285 24.19 12.37 1.54
CA TYR A 285 24.06 11.53 0.34
C TYR A 285 24.88 12.05 -0.84
N HIS A 286 24.81 13.36 -1.11
CA HIS A 286 25.55 13.98 -2.20
C HIS A 286 27.06 13.93 -2.01
N GLN A 287 27.57 13.73 -0.79
CA GLN A 287 29.00 13.66 -0.50
C GLN A 287 29.58 12.23 -0.52
N VAL A 288 28.73 11.20 -0.48
CA VAL A 288 29.17 9.79 -0.50
C VAL A 288 30.07 9.51 -1.70
N ASN A 289 31.15 8.75 -1.45
CA ASN A 289 32.10 8.31 -2.47
C ASN A 289 32.62 9.47 -3.35
N HIS A 290 33.13 10.52 -2.71
CA HIS A 290 33.68 11.71 -3.39
C HIS A 290 32.68 12.41 -4.32
N GLY A 291 31.40 12.44 -3.94
CA GLY A 291 30.37 13.12 -4.73
C GLY A 291 29.83 12.31 -5.89
N LYS A 292 30.01 10.98 -5.89
CA LYS A 292 29.57 10.11 -6.99
C LYS A 292 28.08 10.25 -7.32
N TRP A 293 27.25 10.53 -6.31
CA TRP A 293 25.80 10.62 -6.43
C TRP A 293 25.28 12.03 -6.14
N ASP A 294 26.09 13.06 -6.40
CA ASP A 294 25.63 14.43 -6.30
C ASP A 294 24.34 14.64 -7.10
N HIS A 295 23.46 15.48 -6.56
CA HIS A 295 22.11 15.80 -7.05
C HIS A 295 21.05 14.70 -6.98
N MET A 296 21.38 13.42 -6.72
CA MET A 296 20.35 12.35 -6.67
C MET A 296 19.25 12.60 -5.62
N MET A 297 19.58 13.22 -4.49
CA MET A 297 18.61 13.63 -3.45
C MET A 297 18.20 15.11 -3.50
N SER A 298 18.23 15.76 -4.69
CA SER A 298 17.83 17.17 -4.83
C SER A 298 16.33 17.38 -5.05
N GLN A 299 15.55 16.31 -5.17
CA GLN A 299 14.11 16.38 -5.42
C GLN A 299 13.37 17.03 -4.25
N THR A 300 12.63 18.10 -4.53
CA THR A 300 11.72 18.74 -3.56
C THR A 300 10.63 17.77 -3.10
N HIS A 301 10.44 17.64 -1.79
CA HIS A 301 9.49 16.70 -1.19
C HIS A 301 8.72 17.27 0.01
N ILE A 302 9.02 18.49 0.45
CA ILE A 302 8.35 19.17 1.58
C ILE A 302 7.60 20.42 1.10
N GLY A 303 6.34 20.57 1.52
CA GLY A 303 5.55 21.79 1.27
C GLY A 303 4.62 21.73 0.05
N TYR A 304 4.25 20.53 -0.40
CA TYR A 304 3.27 20.35 -1.47
C TYR A 304 1.89 20.90 -1.08
N LYS A 305 1.32 21.75 -1.94
CA LYS A 305 -0.03 22.33 -1.76
C LYS A 305 -1.07 21.81 -2.76
N TYR A 306 -0.60 21.16 -3.83
CA TYR A 306 -1.44 20.58 -4.89
C TYR A 306 -0.70 19.38 -5.51
N TRP A 307 -1.01 19.01 -6.75
CA TRP A 307 -0.43 17.81 -7.36
C TRP A 307 1.07 17.92 -7.67
N GLN A 308 1.56 19.12 -8.00
CA GLN A 308 2.94 19.38 -8.42
C GLN A 308 3.80 19.94 -7.27
N GLN A 309 5.11 19.72 -7.37
CA GLN A 309 6.11 20.16 -6.39
C GLN A 309 6.21 21.68 -6.29
N PRO A 310 6.51 22.23 -5.10
CA PRO A 310 6.96 23.61 -5.00
C PRO A 310 8.38 23.78 -5.57
N PRO A 311 8.81 25.01 -5.90
CA PRO A 311 10.17 25.27 -6.38
C PRO A 311 11.27 24.92 -5.36
N PHE A 312 10.95 24.90 -4.07
CA PHE A 312 11.87 24.60 -2.97
C PHE A 312 11.14 23.90 -1.82
N ASN A 313 11.88 23.10 -1.04
CA ASN A 313 11.37 22.56 0.23
C ASN A 313 10.93 23.73 1.12
N THR A 314 9.79 23.60 1.78
CA THR A 314 9.23 24.65 2.64
C THR A 314 8.92 24.08 4.02
N MET A 315 9.54 24.64 5.06
CA MET A 315 9.29 24.22 6.45
C MET A 315 7.80 24.34 6.79
N PRO A 316 7.20 23.32 7.46
CA PRO A 316 5.84 23.42 7.97
C PRO A 316 5.67 24.63 8.90
N ARG A 317 4.46 25.20 8.92
CA ARG A 317 4.15 26.33 9.80
C ARG A 317 4.08 25.85 11.25
N VAL A 318 4.76 26.57 12.13
CA VAL A 318 4.71 26.36 13.59
C VAL A 318 4.31 27.64 14.31
N SER A 319 3.82 27.48 15.54
CA SER A 319 3.38 28.58 16.39
C SER A 319 4.10 28.57 17.73
N TYR A 320 4.32 29.76 18.30
CA TYR A 320 4.96 29.95 19.62
C TYR A 320 3.99 30.65 20.56
N LEU A 321 4.01 30.25 21.82
CA LEU A 321 3.30 30.90 22.93
C LEU A 321 4.24 31.86 23.66
N LEU A 322 3.67 32.98 24.14
CA LEU A 322 4.33 33.81 25.13
C LEU A 322 4.29 33.10 26.50
N PRO A 323 5.28 33.30 27.39
CA PRO A 323 5.29 32.68 28.71
C PRO A 323 4.02 32.92 29.53
N SER A 324 3.38 34.09 29.37
CA SER A 324 2.13 34.44 30.04
C SER A 324 0.90 33.67 29.56
N GLU A 325 1.00 32.96 28.43
CA GLU A 325 -0.12 32.22 27.84
C GLU A 325 -0.09 30.73 28.19
N MET A 326 1.03 30.22 28.71
CA MET A 326 1.29 28.80 28.89
C MET A 326 0.45 28.17 30.01
N LYS A 327 0.00 26.94 29.79
CA LYS A 327 -0.73 26.09 30.73
C LYS A 327 -0.06 24.73 30.81
N GLU A 328 -0.20 24.08 31.96
CA GLU A 328 0.17 22.67 32.11
C GLU A 328 -0.74 21.79 31.24
N ASN A 329 -0.19 20.67 30.76
CA ASN A 329 -0.94 19.68 30.01
C ASN A 329 -1.71 18.77 30.99
N ASP A 330 -3.04 18.83 30.94
CA ASP A 330 -3.96 18.08 31.79
C ASP A 330 -4.67 16.94 31.05
N HIS A 331 -4.10 16.43 29.95
CA HIS A 331 -4.75 15.38 29.18
C HIS A 331 -4.80 14.04 29.96
N ILE A 332 -6.02 13.57 30.24
CA ILE A 332 -6.31 12.31 30.93
C ILE A 332 -6.67 11.24 29.88
N ASP A 333 -5.84 10.19 29.79
CA ASP A 333 -6.17 8.97 29.04
C ASP A 333 -7.34 8.24 29.75
N THR A 334 -8.45 8.02 29.04
CA THR A 334 -9.61 7.32 29.59
C THR A 334 -9.45 5.80 29.47
N ILE A 335 -9.72 5.08 30.56
CA ILE A 335 -9.64 3.61 30.60
C ILE A 335 -10.86 3.03 29.84
N GLY A 336 -10.57 2.28 28.78
CA GLY A 336 -11.57 1.54 28.01
C GLY A 336 -12.10 0.29 28.72
N TYR A 337 -13.36 -0.09 28.47
CA TYR A 337 -13.90 -1.39 28.91
C TYR A 337 -13.61 -2.47 27.86
N THR A 338 -13.51 -3.74 28.27
CA THR A 338 -13.20 -4.86 27.35
C THR A 338 -14.16 -6.05 27.50
N ALA A 339 -14.36 -6.79 26.42
CA ALA A 339 -15.05 -8.09 26.36
C ALA A 339 -14.10 -9.29 26.48
N ALA A 340 -12.78 -9.08 26.63
CA ALA A 340 -11.78 -10.15 26.68
C ALA A 340 -12.08 -11.23 27.75
N GLY A 341 -12.68 -10.84 28.88
CA GLY A 341 -13.08 -11.77 29.94
C GLY A 341 -14.20 -12.75 29.58
N MET A 342 -14.88 -12.56 28.44
CA MET A 342 -15.92 -13.47 27.94
C MET A 342 -15.34 -14.65 27.14
N ILE A 343 -14.05 -14.60 26.80
CA ILE A 343 -13.39 -15.62 25.98
C ILE A 343 -13.08 -16.87 26.85
N PRO A 344 -13.44 -18.09 26.40
CA PRO A 344 -13.09 -19.32 27.09
C PRO A 344 -11.56 -19.48 27.23
N LYS A 345 -11.08 -19.77 28.44
CA LYS A 345 -9.64 -19.85 28.76
C LYS A 345 -8.83 -20.90 27.98
N ASN A 346 -9.49 -21.91 27.41
CA ASN A 346 -8.84 -23.05 26.73
C ASN A 346 -8.95 -22.99 25.20
N ARG A 347 -9.36 -21.84 24.66
CA ARG A 347 -9.50 -21.64 23.22
C ARG A 347 -8.12 -21.57 22.56
N LYS A 348 -7.96 -22.21 21.40
CA LYS A 348 -6.70 -22.24 20.64
C LYS A 348 -6.75 -21.45 19.34
N GLU A 349 -7.95 -21.27 18.80
CA GLU A 349 -8.18 -20.52 17.58
C GLU A 349 -8.27 -19.04 17.89
N ASN A 350 -7.67 -18.23 17.02
CA ASN A 350 -7.78 -16.77 17.07
C ASN A 350 -9.23 -16.35 17.26
N CYS A 351 -9.44 -15.41 18.18
CA CYS A 351 -10.72 -14.73 18.32
C CYS A 351 -10.52 -13.29 18.74
N PHE A 352 -11.55 -12.50 18.53
CA PHE A 352 -11.47 -11.06 18.74
C PHE A 352 -12.43 -10.63 19.85
N TYR A 353 -12.18 -9.47 20.43
CA TYR A 353 -13.04 -8.94 21.47
C TYR A 353 -13.30 -7.46 21.27
N GLN A 354 -14.45 -7.01 21.76
CA GLN A 354 -14.76 -5.61 21.85
C GLN A 354 -13.83 -4.94 22.87
N PHE A 355 -13.09 -3.93 22.42
CA PHE A 355 -12.35 -3.00 23.26
C PHE A 355 -12.98 -1.62 23.08
N SER A 356 -13.56 -1.09 24.16
CA SER A 356 -14.38 0.13 24.15
C SER A 356 -15.47 0.07 23.07
N ASP A 357 -15.32 0.86 22.03
CA ASP A 357 -16.28 1.12 20.95
C ASP A 357 -15.98 0.33 19.67
N HIS A 358 -14.97 -0.55 19.66
CA HIS A 358 -14.55 -1.25 18.45
C HIS A 358 -14.10 -2.70 18.67
N ILE A 359 -14.08 -3.44 17.57
CA ILE A 359 -13.43 -4.73 17.37
C ILE A 359 -12.64 -4.59 16.08
N SER A 360 -11.38 -5.01 16.06
CA SER A 360 -10.51 -4.88 14.91
C SER A 360 -9.78 -6.18 14.64
N MET A 361 -9.82 -6.64 13.39
CA MET A 361 -9.37 -7.98 12.98
C MET A 361 -8.46 -7.85 11.76
N GLU A 362 -7.18 -8.18 11.89
CA GLU A 362 -6.30 -8.27 10.72
C GLU A 362 -6.68 -9.50 9.90
N ALA A 363 -6.68 -9.38 8.58
CA ALA A 363 -7.31 -10.38 7.71
C ALA A 363 -6.65 -11.76 7.75
N ALA A 364 -5.34 -11.82 7.98
CA ALA A 364 -4.62 -13.09 8.09
C ALA A 364 -4.91 -13.85 9.39
N HIS A 365 -5.49 -13.21 10.41
CA HIS A 365 -5.78 -13.82 11.71
C HIS A 365 -7.21 -14.39 11.81
N TYR A 366 -7.76 -14.86 10.69
CA TYR A 366 -9.04 -15.56 10.68
C TYR A 366 -9.06 -16.73 11.68
N THR A 367 -10.23 -17.04 12.23
CA THR A 367 -10.44 -18.19 13.13
C THR A 367 -10.40 -19.50 12.36
N TYR A 368 -11.08 -19.55 11.21
CA TYR A 368 -11.02 -20.67 10.27
C TYR A 368 -11.39 -20.24 8.84
N ALA A 369 -10.95 -21.02 7.86
CA ALA A 369 -11.22 -20.80 6.44
C ALA A 369 -11.93 -22.02 5.83
N VAL A 370 -12.85 -21.77 4.91
CA VAL A 370 -13.44 -22.78 4.03
C VAL A 370 -12.79 -22.65 2.67
N ASN A 371 -12.05 -23.68 2.28
CA ASN A 371 -11.47 -23.83 0.94
C ASN A 371 -12.32 -24.86 0.18
N SER A 372 -12.90 -24.45 -0.94
CA SER A 372 -13.84 -25.29 -1.71
C SER A 372 -13.85 -24.86 -3.17
N GLN A 373 -14.48 -25.65 -4.05
CA GLN A 373 -14.61 -25.32 -5.48
C GLN A 373 -13.28 -25.07 -6.20
N GLY A 374 -12.19 -25.71 -5.73
CA GLY A 374 -10.84 -25.49 -6.24
C GLY A 374 -10.22 -24.14 -5.86
N ILE A 375 -10.82 -23.42 -4.91
CA ILE A 375 -10.37 -22.13 -4.40
C ILE A 375 -9.77 -22.30 -3.01
N GLN A 376 -8.62 -21.67 -2.79
CA GLN A 376 -7.92 -21.61 -1.51
C GLN A 376 -7.65 -20.16 -1.11
N TRP A 377 -7.80 -19.86 0.18
CA TRP A 377 -7.32 -18.60 0.73
C TRP A 377 -5.82 -18.67 1.00
N ALA A 378 -5.08 -17.68 0.53
CA ALA A 378 -3.65 -17.55 0.76
C ALA A 378 -3.33 -16.22 1.43
N ILE A 379 -2.52 -16.31 2.49
CA ILE A 379 -1.96 -15.14 3.16
C ILE A 379 -0.90 -14.53 2.23
N LEU A 380 -0.86 -13.20 2.20
CA LEU A 380 0.14 -12.41 1.51
C LEU A 380 0.99 -11.70 2.58
N PRO A 381 2.15 -12.28 2.97
CA PRO A 381 2.96 -11.73 4.04
C PRO A 381 3.40 -10.30 3.75
N ASP A 382 3.28 -9.44 4.76
CA ASP A 382 3.65 -8.04 4.75
C ASP A 382 2.91 -7.16 3.70
N HIS A 383 1.88 -7.70 3.04
CA HIS A 383 1.10 -6.96 2.05
C HIS A 383 0.11 -6.01 2.73
N GLY A 384 0.01 -4.79 2.20
CA GLY A 384 -0.95 -3.78 2.64
C GLY A 384 -0.37 -2.79 3.65
N ARG A 385 -1.25 -2.10 4.36
CA ARG A 385 -0.89 -0.98 5.26
C ARG A 385 -0.48 -1.46 6.64
N THR A 386 -1.11 -2.54 7.11
CA THR A 386 -0.91 -3.20 8.39
C THR A 386 -0.73 -4.69 8.16
N GLY A 387 -0.23 -5.41 9.18
CA GLY A 387 -0.23 -6.88 9.22
C GLY A 387 0.15 -7.59 7.91
N ASP A 388 -0.60 -8.64 7.60
CA ASP A 388 -0.58 -9.39 6.35
C ASP A 388 -1.96 -9.30 5.69
N ALA A 389 -2.03 -9.38 4.36
CA ALA A 389 -3.29 -9.45 3.64
C ALA A 389 -3.67 -10.89 3.29
N ILE A 390 -4.88 -11.09 2.76
CA ILE A 390 -5.35 -12.40 2.31
C ILE A 390 -6.13 -12.26 1.01
N THR A 391 -5.95 -13.21 0.09
CA THR A 391 -6.70 -13.27 -1.17
C THR A 391 -6.99 -14.72 -1.57
N SER A 392 -7.79 -14.90 -2.62
CA SER A 392 -8.17 -16.21 -3.13
C SER A 392 -7.30 -16.64 -4.32
N PHE A 393 -6.92 -17.91 -4.33
CA PHE A 393 -6.20 -18.57 -5.41
C PHE A 393 -7.03 -19.74 -5.98
N PRO A 394 -6.95 -20.01 -7.30
CA PRO A 394 -6.18 -19.25 -8.30
C PRO A 394 -6.81 -17.88 -8.60
N VAL A 395 -6.01 -16.89 -9.00
CA VAL A 395 -6.48 -15.49 -9.23
C VAL A 395 -7.43 -15.33 -10.42
N LYS A 396 -7.62 -16.39 -11.22
CA LYS A 396 -8.61 -16.49 -12.29
C LYS A 396 -9.77 -17.43 -11.94
N ALA A 397 -9.96 -17.74 -10.66
CA ALA A 397 -11.05 -18.58 -10.22
C ALA A 397 -12.39 -18.03 -10.73
N LYS A 398 -13.32 -18.94 -11.01
CA LYS A 398 -14.67 -18.55 -11.41
C LYS A 398 -15.36 -17.85 -10.26
N ARG A 399 -16.19 -16.87 -10.60
CA ARG A 399 -17.10 -16.21 -9.67
C ARG A 399 -17.94 -17.21 -8.89
N GLN A 400 -18.13 -16.96 -7.60
CA GLN A 400 -18.89 -17.80 -6.68
C GLN A 400 -20.18 -17.12 -6.20
N SER A 401 -21.16 -17.94 -5.82
CA SER A 401 -22.35 -17.49 -5.08
C SER A 401 -22.13 -17.72 -3.58
N PRO A 402 -22.15 -16.66 -2.74
CA PRO A 402 -21.99 -16.78 -1.29
C PRO A 402 -23.04 -17.68 -0.63
N GLY A 403 -22.68 -18.26 0.51
CA GLY A 403 -23.55 -19.15 1.29
C GLY A 403 -23.14 -20.63 1.21
N GLY A 404 -23.71 -21.45 2.09
CA GLY A 404 -23.43 -22.89 2.16
C GLY A 404 -21.94 -23.20 2.33
N ASN A 405 -21.40 -23.98 1.39
CA ASN A 405 -19.98 -24.37 1.37
C ASN A 405 -19.12 -23.50 0.43
N ALA A 406 -19.58 -22.31 0.03
CA ALA A 406 -18.77 -21.39 -0.75
C ALA A 406 -17.51 -20.94 0.01
N PRO A 407 -16.39 -20.65 -0.67
CA PRO A 407 -15.14 -20.26 -0.01
C PRO A 407 -15.31 -19.02 0.86
N ARG A 408 -14.89 -19.10 2.12
CA ARG A 408 -15.00 -18.00 3.08
C ARG A 408 -13.91 -17.99 4.14
N LEU A 409 -13.67 -16.82 4.70
CA LEU A 409 -12.94 -16.61 5.96
C LEU A 409 -13.94 -16.35 7.07
N SER A 410 -13.67 -16.85 8.27
CA SER A 410 -14.54 -16.68 9.43
C SER A 410 -13.75 -16.14 10.61
N TYR A 411 -14.31 -15.13 11.28
CA TYR A 411 -13.70 -14.42 12.39
C TYR A 411 -14.66 -14.45 13.57
N ASP A 412 -14.31 -15.21 14.60
CA ASP A 412 -15.07 -15.27 15.83
C ASP A 412 -14.75 -14.04 16.69
N PHE A 413 -15.77 -13.34 17.16
CA PHE A 413 -15.60 -12.20 18.05
C PHE A 413 -16.59 -12.21 19.22
N TYR A 414 -16.21 -11.51 20.29
CA TYR A 414 -17.02 -11.37 21.50
C TYR A 414 -17.47 -9.93 21.68
N LEU A 415 -18.80 -9.75 21.73
CA LEU A 415 -19.46 -8.47 21.91
C LEU A 415 -20.05 -8.38 23.32
N LYS A 416 -19.75 -7.28 24.05
CA LYS A 416 -20.23 -7.10 25.43
C LYS A 416 -21.63 -6.50 25.52
N ARG A 417 -22.02 -5.71 24.52
CA ARG A 417 -23.30 -5.00 24.48
C ARG A 417 -23.89 -5.07 23.07
N THR A 418 -25.19 -5.27 22.97
CA THR A 418 -25.94 -5.16 21.71
C THR A 418 -25.81 -3.76 21.17
N ASP A 419 -25.42 -3.61 19.92
CA ASP A 419 -25.24 -2.29 19.32
C ASP A 419 -25.48 -2.34 17.81
N SER A 420 -25.84 -1.19 17.25
CA SER A 420 -25.77 -0.96 15.81
C SER A 420 -24.33 -0.54 15.47
N LEU A 421 -23.60 -1.47 14.87
CA LEU A 421 -22.19 -1.29 14.52
C LEU A 421 -22.06 -0.95 13.04
N GLU A 422 -21.03 -0.16 12.71
CA GLU A 422 -20.55 -0.03 11.35
C GLU A 422 -19.46 -1.08 11.11
N LEU A 423 -19.65 -1.91 10.09
CA LEU A 423 -18.63 -2.81 9.58
C LEU A 423 -17.84 -2.10 8.49
N SER A 424 -16.56 -1.85 8.74
CA SER A 424 -15.59 -1.43 7.72
C SER A 424 -14.80 -2.62 7.20
N ILE A 425 -14.72 -2.74 5.87
CA ILE A 425 -13.97 -3.75 5.14
C ILE A 425 -12.86 -3.05 4.37
N HIS A 426 -11.60 -3.38 4.68
CA HIS A 426 -10.42 -2.72 4.15
C HIS A 426 -9.75 -3.65 3.13
N CYS A 427 -9.73 -3.25 1.87
CA CYS A 427 -9.14 -4.02 0.78
C CYS A 427 -8.06 -3.22 0.06
N SER A 428 -7.07 -3.91 -0.53
CA SER A 428 -6.10 -3.26 -1.42
C SER A 428 -6.82 -2.56 -2.59
N PRO A 429 -6.29 -1.44 -3.11
CA PRO A 429 -6.96 -0.62 -4.13
C PRO A 429 -6.85 -1.23 -5.54
N THR A 430 -7.17 -2.51 -5.68
CA THR A 430 -7.29 -3.18 -6.96
C THR A 430 -8.44 -2.56 -7.76
N LEU A 431 -8.18 -2.19 -9.01
CA LEU A 431 -9.15 -1.55 -9.90
C LEU A 431 -10.08 -2.58 -10.56
N ASN A 432 -11.09 -2.10 -11.29
CA ASN A 432 -12.03 -2.97 -12.01
C ASN A 432 -11.33 -3.56 -13.24
N ILE A 433 -10.41 -4.50 -13.04
CA ILE A 433 -9.54 -5.07 -14.08
C ILE A 433 -10.28 -5.69 -15.26
N TYR A 434 -11.57 -6.04 -15.09
CA TYR A 434 -12.42 -6.61 -16.13
C TYR A 434 -13.43 -5.62 -16.73
N HIS A 435 -13.51 -4.40 -16.18
CA HIS A 435 -14.46 -3.36 -16.58
C HIS A 435 -15.92 -3.85 -16.55
N SER A 436 -16.26 -4.66 -15.54
CA SER A 436 -17.64 -5.09 -15.33
C SER A 436 -18.48 -3.95 -14.76
N PRO A 437 -19.78 -3.82 -15.11
CA PRO A 437 -20.65 -2.79 -14.53
C PRO A 437 -20.73 -2.83 -13.00
N GLU A 438 -20.59 -4.02 -12.41
CA GLU A 438 -20.68 -4.24 -10.97
C GLU A 438 -19.32 -4.12 -10.24
N GLY A 439 -18.21 -3.97 -10.98
CA GLY A 439 -16.86 -4.10 -10.45
C GLY A 439 -16.55 -5.50 -9.93
N LEU A 440 -15.42 -5.63 -9.24
CA LEU A 440 -15.12 -6.80 -8.41
C LEU A 440 -16.00 -6.77 -7.16
N GLN A 441 -16.50 -7.92 -6.73
CA GLN A 441 -17.39 -8.03 -5.58
C GLN A 441 -16.86 -9.04 -4.56
N PHE A 442 -17.30 -8.87 -3.33
CA PHE A 442 -17.19 -9.83 -2.23
C PHE A 442 -18.52 -9.84 -1.47
N ALA A 443 -18.68 -10.73 -0.49
CA ALA A 443 -19.84 -10.64 0.41
C ALA A 443 -19.45 -10.79 1.86
N VAL A 444 -20.29 -10.26 2.75
CA VAL A 444 -20.12 -10.40 4.20
C VAL A 444 -21.44 -10.76 4.88
N SER A 445 -21.38 -11.55 5.94
CA SER A 445 -22.50 -11.85 6.84
C SER A 445 -22.01 -11.98 8.28
N ILE A 446 -22.90 -11.75 9.25
CA ILE A 446 -22.66 -12.10 10.65
C ILE A 446 -23.60 -13.24 11.03
N ASP A 447 -23.05 -14.28 11.65
CA ASP A 447 -23.76 -15.50 12.03
C ASP A 447 -24.55 -16.09 10.84
N ASP A 448 -25.86 -16.28 11.01
CA ASP A 448 -26.76 -16.88 10.02
C ASP A 448 -27.41 -15.84 9.08
N GLU A 449 -26.92 -14.59 9.06
CA GLU A 449 -27.39 -13.58 8.11
C GLU A 449 -27.20 -14.05 6.65
N VAL A 450 -28.14 -13.66 5.78
CA VAL A 450 -27.97 -13.83 4.33
C VAL A 450 -26.77 -12.97 3.90
N PRO A 451 -25.76 -13.54 3.19
CA PRO A 451 -24.60 -12.78 2.74
C PRO A 451 -24.96 -11.55 1.90
N GLU A 452 -24.51 -10.38 2.32
CA GLU A 452 -24.65 -9.12 1.58
C GLU A 452 -23.50 -9.01 0.57
N ILE A 453 -23.82 -8.96 -0.73
CA ILE A 453 -22.84 -8.72 -1.79
C ILE A 453 -22.52 -7.23 -1.88
N ILE A 454 -21.24 -6.90 -1.83
CA ILE A 454 -20.71 -5.53 -1.87
C ILE A 454 -19.75 -5.39 -3.06
N SER A 455 -19.92 -4.31 -3.84
CA SER A 455 -18.96 -3.95 -4.89
C SER A 455 -17.74 -3.27 -4.28
N LEU A 456 -16.55 -3.75 -4.65
CA LEU A 456 -15.26 -3.19 -4.27
C LEU A 456 -14.97 -1.90 -5.04
N ASN A 457 -15.19 -1.86 -6.36
CA ASN A 457 -14.58 -0.84 -7.20
C ASN A 457 -15.37 -0.47 -8.47
N LYS A 458 -16.70 -0.64 -8.48
CA LYS A 458 -17.53 -0.18 -9.63
C LYS A 458 -17.41 1.33 -9.91
N GLU A 459 -17.00 2.10 -8.91
CA GLU A 459 -16.81 3.55 -8.97
C GLU A 459 -15.36 3.96 -9.27
N ASP A 460 -14.51 3.08 -9.81
CA ASP A 460 -13.10 3.40 -10.10
C ASP A 460 -12.90 4.52 -11.14
N SER A 461 -13.88 4.73 -12.01
CA SER A 461 -13.95 5.89 -12.92
C SER A 461 -14.26 7.23 -12.23
N ASP A 462 -14.73 7.22 -10.97
CA ASP A 462 -14.86 8.45 -10.17
C ASP A 462 -13.48 8.90 -9.69
N GLN A 463 -13.00 9.99 -10.30
CA GLN A 463 -11.70 10.58 -9.99
C GLN A 463 -11.53 10.90 -8.50
N GLN A 464 -12.58 11.31 -7.79
CA GLN A 464 -12.50 11.61 -6.36
C GLN A 464 -12.35 10.35 -5.52
N ALA A 465 -13.07 9.28 -5.87
CA ALA A 465 -12.93 7.98 -5.23
C ALA A 465 -11.52 7.42 -5.46
N TRP A 466 -11.09 7.37 -6.73
CA TRP A 466 -9.76 6.90 -7.12
C TRP A 466 -8.63 7.69 -6.43
N ASN A 467 -8.71 9.03 -6.42
CA ASN A 467 -7.72 9.88 -5.75
C ASN A 467 -7.55 9.50 -4.26
N LYS A 468 -8.65 9.21 -3.55
CA LYS A 468 -8.61 8.79 -2.14
C LYS A 468 -7.99 7.40 -1.99
N TRP A 469 -8.33 6.46 -2.88
CA TRP A 469 -7.84 5.09 -2.81
C TRP A 469 -6.34 5.00 -3.01
N VAL A 470 -5.80 5.71 -4.01
CA VAL A 470 -4.36 5.68 -4.30
C VAL A 470 -3.54 6.48 -3.29
N ALA A 471 -4.07 7.61 -2.80
CA ALA A 471 -3.39 8.42 -1.78
C ALA A 471 -3.28 7.69 -0.44
N SER A 472 -4.30 6.92 -0.07
CA SER A 472 -4.34 6.16 1.19
C SER A 472 -3.96 4.68 1.06
N ASN A 473 -3.68 4.21 -0.16
CA ASN A 473 -3.40 2.82 -0.52
C ASN A 473 -4.43 1.81 0.04
N ILE A 474 -5.72 2.15 -0.01
CA ILE A 474 -6.82 1.31 0.50
C ILE A 474 -8.17 1.69 -0.10
N ILE A 475 -9.03 0.68 -0.31
CA ILE A 475 -10.48 0.85 -0.49
C ILE A 475 -11.17 0.42 0.81
N ILE A 476 -12.00 1.28 1.39
CA ILE A 476 -12.81 0.97 2.58
C ILE A 476 -14.28 0.97 2.20
N LYS A 477 -14.94 -0.19 2.35
CA LYS A 477 -16.39 -0.34 2.20
C LYS A 477 -17.03 -0.41 3.57
N ARG A 478 -18.21 0.20 3.71
CA ARG A 478 -18.94 0.30 4.98
C ARG A 478 -20.35 -0.22 4.82
N THR A 479 -20.82 -0.95 5.82
CA THR A 479 -22.20 -1.40 5.92
C THR A 479 -22.62 -1.48 7.38
N LYS A 480 -23.91 -1.24 7.67
CA LYS A 480 -24.42 -1.25 9.05
C LYS A 480 -24.83 -2.67 9.44
N ARG A 481 -24.58 -3.02 10.69
CA ARG A 481 -24.89 -4.33 11.28
C ARG A 481 -25.60 -4.15 12.61
N TYR A 482 -26.67 -4.90 12.82
CA TYR A 482 -27.37 -4.92 14.09
C TYR A 482 -27.14 -6.26 14.76
N ILE A 483 -26.50 -6.26 15.93
CA ILE A 483 -26.24 -7.47 16.70
C ILE A 483 -27.11 -7.46 17.96
N GLY A 484 -28.13 -8.31 17.97
CA GLY A 484 -29.24 -8.27 18.93
C GLY A 484 -28.98 -8.95 20.28
N SER A 485 -27.83 -9.60 20.47
CA SER A 485 -27.43 -10.22 21.74
C SER A 485 -25.94 -9.97 22.03
N PRO A 486 -25.51 -9.82 23.29
CA PRO A 486 -24.10 -9.95 23.65
C PRO A 486 -23.64 -11.41 23.53
N GLY A 487 -22.33 -11.62 23.41
CA GLY A 487 -21.73 -12.95 23.37
C GLY A 487 -20.85 -13.18 22.16
N LYS A 488 -20.68 -14.45 21.81
CA LYS A 488 -19.91 -14.88 20.65
C LYS A 488 -20.72 -14.68 19.37
N HIS A 489 -20.09 -14.09 18.38
CA HIS A 489 -20.59 -13.97 17.01
C HIS A 489 -19.49 -14.38 16.02
N THR A 490 -19.87 -14.64 14.78
CA THR A 490 -18.94 -14.99 13.71
C THR A 490 -19.17 -14.09 12.51
N LEU A 491 -18.16 -13.32 12.11
CA LEU A 491 -18.17 -12.57 10.87
C LEU A 491 -17.61 -13.45 9.74
N HIS A 492 -18.35 -13.57 8.65
CA HIS A 492 -17.94 -14.28 7.45
C HIS A 492 -17.59 -13.29 6.33
N PHE A 493 -16.42 -13.47 5.71
CA PHE A 493 -16.02 -12.81 4.47
C PHE A 493 -16.00 -13.85 3.35
N TRP A 494 -16.87 -13.69 2.35
CA TRP A 494 -17.11 -14.66 1.29
C TRP A 494 -16.44 -14.22 0.00
N MET A 495 -15.84 -15.19 -0.70
CA MET A 495 -15.37 -14.99 -2.07
C MET A 495 -16.57 -14.86 -3.00
N VAL A 496 -16.61 -13.79 -3.81
CA VAL A 496 -17.53 -13.64 -4.95
C VAL A 496 -16.71 -13.57 -6.22
N ASP A 497 -15.93 -12.52 -6.43
CA ASP A 497 -14.97 -12.42 -7.53
C ASP A 497 -13.53 -12.67 -7.04
N PRO A 498 -12.63 -13.20 -7.89
CA PRO A 498 -11.21 -13.31 -7.54
C PRO A 498 -10.53 -11.93 -7.53
N ALA A 499 -9.25 -11.88 -7.15
CA ALA A 499 -8.41 -10.68 -7.09
C ALA A 499 -8.85 -9.60 -6.06
N VAL A 500 -9.86 -9.87 -5.23
CA VAL A 500 -10.12 -9.09 -4.02
C VAL A 500 -9.07 -9.45 -2.97
N VAL A 501 -8.36 -8.44 -2.47
CA VAL A 501 -7.31 -8.60 -1.45
C VAL A 501 -7.76 -7.92 -0.17
N LEU A 502 -8.12 -8.70 0.85
CA LEU A 502 -8.59 -8.22 2.14
C LEU A 502 -7.38 -7.94 3.05
N GLN A 503 -7.35 -6.77 3.69
CA GLN A 503 -6.30 -6.39 4.66
C GLN A 503 -6.83 -6.41 6.10
N LYS A 504 -8.06 -5.93 6.32
CA LYS A 504 -8.60 -5.74 7.68
C LYS A 504 -10.12 -5.66 7.72
N LEU A 505 -10.71 -6.05 8.84
CA LEU A 505 -12.13 -5.95 9.15
C LEU A 505 -12.32 -5.26 10.51
N GLU A 506 -13.23 -4.29 10.58
CA GLU A 506 -13.48 -3.54 11.81
C GLU A 506 -14.97 -3.39 12.06
N LEU A 507 -15.41 -3.66 13.28
CA LEU A 507 -16.77 -3.37 13.75
C LEU A 507 -16.68 -2.30 14.83
N TYR A 508 -17.40 -1.19 14.69
CA TYR A 508 -17.35 -0.12 15.70
C TYR A 508 -18.66 0.66 15.81
N SER A 509 -18.89 1.27 16.97
CA SER A 509 -20.08 2.07 17.24
C SER A 509 -20.12 3.32 16.36
N SER A 510 -21.33 3.76 15.99
CA SER A 510 -21.51 4.97 15.18
C SER A 510 -20.84 6.19 15.81
N GLY A 511 -20.01 6.90 15.03
CA GLY A 511 -19.28 8.08 15.49
C GLY A 511 -17.87 7.79 16.02
N ALA A 512 -17.49 6.52 16.18
CA ALA A 512 -16.11 6.16 16.46
C ALA A 512 -15.22 6.57 15.26
N ASN A 513 -14.03 7.06 15.56
CA ASN A 513 -13.08 7.48 14.56
C ASN A 513 -11.94 6.45 14.48
N PRO A 514 -11.83 5.66 13.40
CA PRO A 514 -10.84 4.58 13.28
C PRO A 514 -9.40 5.09 13.09
N GLY A 515 -9.18 6.35 12.73
CA GLY A 515 -7.85 6.83 12.34
C GLY A 515 -7.48 6.47 10.92
N TYR A 516 -6.22 6.73 10.56
CA TYR A 516 -5.75 6.53 9.19
C TYR A 516 -5.60 5.05 8.89
N LEU A 517 -4.97 4.29 9.79
CA LEU A 517 -4.64 2.87 9.68
C LEU A 517 -5.73 1.93 10.23
N GLY A 518 -6.79 2.49 10.80
CA GLY A 518 -7.79 1.71 11.55
C GLY A 518 -7.39 1.53 13.02
N PHE A 519 -8.28 0.91 13.78
CA PHE A 519 -8.05 0.58 15.18
C PHE A 519 -6.94 -0.48 15.32
N PRO A 520 -6.15 -0.49 16.41
CA PRO A 520 -5.30 -1.63 16.75
C PRO A 520 -6.10 -2.92 16.85
N GLU A 521 -5.49 -4.03 16.43
CA GLU A 521 -6.13 -5.34 16.46
C GLU A 521 -6.55 -5.76 17.88
N THR A 522 -7.77 -6.25 18.04
CA THR A 522 -8.32 -6.70 19.34
C THR A 522 -8.38 -8.22 19.43
N ILE A 523 -7.23 -8.86 19.25
CA ILE A 523 -7.08 -10.32 19.20
C ILE A 523 -6.76 -10.95 20.55
N ASN A 524 -7.34 -12.12 20.79
CA ASN A 524 -6.94 -13.09 21.80
C ASN A 524 -6.42 -14.33 21.05
N ARG A 525 -5.16 -14.68 21.31
CA ARG A 525 -4.40 -15.74 20.65
C ARG A 525 -4.29 -16.97 21.53
#